data_AF-A0A5E4IB00-F1
#
_entry.id   AF-A0A5E4IB00-F1
#
_cell.length_a   1.000
_cell.length_b   1.000
_cell.length_c   1.000
_cell.angle_alpha   90.00
_cell.angle_beta   90.00
_cell.angle_gamma   90.00
#
_symmetry.space_group_name_H-M   'P 1'
#
loop_
_entity.id
_entity.type
_entity.pdbx_description
1 polymer ?
#
loop_
_entity_poly.entity_id
_entity_poly.type
_entity_poly.pdbx_seq_one_letter_code
_entity_poly.pdbx_strand_id
1 'polypeptide(L)'
;MHFVDNLSTQFISYKNFIYLSVPSIVMRLIVIKEIKQPREDDVEKEIEWLCESFGFANKRDRNKTAMRIFEVMLAAAHRDMALSSEDIAGKVKIARSTVIHHMDKYQKSGLIVKTDEGYELRMRNIEDTIEEMEQDMLRMIQRMRRIAKEIDEEMGL
;
A
#
# COMPACT_ATOMS: atom_id res chain seq x y z
N MET A 1 -16.30 -19.27 -36.53
CA MET A 1 -15.06 -18.81 -37.17
C MET A 1 -15.31 -17.39 -37.67
N HIS A 2 -14.51 -16.44 -37.16
CA HIS A 2 -14.43 -14.99 -37.46
C HIS A 2 -15.57 -14.05 -37.04
N PHE A 3 -15.41 -13.52 -35.82
CA PHE A 3 -15.36 -12.09 -35.44
C PHE A 3 -15.58 -11.09 -36.59
N VAL A 4 -16.63 -10.26 -36.49
CA VAL A 4 -16.59 -8.77 -36.45
C VAL A 4 -17.98 -8.30 -35.99
N ASP A 5 -18.09 -7.72 -34.79
CA ASP A 5 -19.15 -6.76 -34.45
C ASP A 5 -18.61 -5.86 -33.32
N ASN A 6 -18.25 -4.61 -33.63
CA ASN A 6 -19.13 -3.44 -33.62
C ASN A 6 -19.13 -2.77 -32.23
N LEU A 7 -18.16 -1.86 -32.03
CA LEU A 7 -18.26 -0.82 -30.99
C LEU A 7 -17.97 0.52 -31.64
N SER A 8 -19.07 1.15 -32.06
CA SER A 8 -19.16 2.57 -32.36
C SER A 8 -18.90 3.38 -31.10
N THR A 9 -17.65 3.79 -30.87
CA THR A 9 -17.36 4.82 -29.86
C THR A 9 -17.72 6.18 -30.46
N GLN A 10 -18.83 6.73 -29.99
CA GLN A 10 -19.27 8.09 -30.33
C GLN A 10 -18.20 9.12 -29.97
N PHE A 11 -17.78 9.89 -30.98
CA PHE A 11 -17.01 11.12 -30.78
C PHE A 11 -17.93 12.19 -30.20
N ILE A 12 -17.70 12.59 -28.95
CA ILE A 12 -18.20 13.85 -28.43
C ILE A 12 -17.04 14.84 -28.45
N SER A 13 -17.10 15.77 -29.40
CA SER A 13 -16.19 16.90 -29.52
C SER A 13 -16.48 17.91 -28.42
N TYR A 14 -15.56 18.05 -27.46
CA TYR A 14 -15.39 19.30 -26.73
C TYR A 14 -13.90 19.55 -26.57
N LYS A 15 -13.49 20.78 -26.93
CA LYS A 15 -12.18 21.36 -26.59
C LYS A 15 -11.86 21.04 -25.13
N ASN A 16 -10.81 20.27 -24.89
CA ASN A 16 -9.84 20.40 -23.78
C ASN A 16 -9.10 19.07 -23.58
N PHE A 17 -7.80 19.19 -23.30
CA PHE A 17 -6.82 18.16 -22.96
C PHE A 17 -7.43 16.87 -22.38
N ILE A 18 -7.36 15.76 -23.12
CA ILE A 18 -7.54 14.43 -22.56
C ILE A 18 -6.18 13.99 -22.03
N TYR A 19 -5.96 14.15 -20.73
CA TYR A 19 -5.00 13.30 -20.02
C TYR A 19 -5.58 11.89 -20.05
N LEU A 20 -5.15 11.08 -21.02
CA LEU A 20 -5.25 9.63 -20.89
C LEU A 20 -4.33 9.26 -19.72
N SER A 21 -4.90 9.15 -18.52
CA SER A 21 -4.21 8.52 -17.40
C SER A 21 -3.98 7.07 -17.80
N VAL A 22 -2.78 6.78 -18.32
CA VAL A 22 -2.27 5.41 -18.36
C VAL A 22 -2.45 4.88 -16.93
N PRO A 23 -3.15 3.74 -16.71
CA PRO A 23 -3.23 3.18 -15.38
C PRO A 23 -1.80 3.01 -14.90
N SER A 24 -1.43 3.76 -13.87
CA SER A 24 -0.13 3.65 -13.22
C SER A 24 0.08 2.17 -12.95
N ILE A 25 1.15 1.58 -13.48
CA ILE A 25 1.57 0.27 -13.02
C ILE A 25 1.87 0.46 -11.53
N VAL A 26 0.92 0.10 -10.68
CA VAL A 26 1.08 0.19 -9.23
C VAL A 26 2.06 -0.90 -8.86
N MET A 27 3.34 -0.52 -8.81
CA MET A 27 4.40 -1.40 -8.35
C MET A 27 4.14 -1.71 -6.88
N ARG A 28 3.78 -2.96 -6.59
CA ARG A 28 3.63 -3.46 -5.23
C ARG A 28 4.96 -4.03 -4.75
N LEU A 29 5.38 -3.61 -3.56
CA LEU A 29 6.55 -4.14 -2.85
C LEU A 29 6.15 -4.36 -1.40
N ILE A 30 6.07 -5.62 -1.01
CA ILE A 30 5.79 -6.00 0.38
C ILE A 30 7.08 -6.59 0.94
N VAL A 31 7.52 -6.06 2.09
CA VAL A 31 8.61 -6.61 2.88
C VAL A 31 8.00 -7.19 4.14
N ILE A 32 8.23 -8.47 4.40
CA ILE A 32 7.83 -9.12 5.65
C ILE A 32 9.10 -9.62 6.34
N LYS A 33 9.31 -9.19 7.59
CA LYS A 33 10.43 -9.61 8.43
C LYS A 33 9.91 -10.41 9.59
N GLU A 34 10.49 -11.60 9.78
CA GLU A 34 10.26 -12.38 10.99
C GLU A 34 11.11 -11.80 12.13
N ILE A 35 10.44 -11.14 13.08
CA ILE A 35 11.07 -10.56 14.26
C ILE A 35 10.29 -10.95 15.50
N LYS A 36 10.98 -11.05 16.63
CA LYS A 36 10.37 -11.44 17.90
C LYS A 36 9.32 -10.42 18.35
N GLN A 37 8.10 -10.91 18.56
CA GLN A 37 7.01 -10.13 19.13
C GLN A 37 7.37 -9.61 20.54
N PRO A 38 6.95 -8.39 20.93
CA PRO A 38 7.04 -7.94 22.32
C PRO A 38 6.32 -8.92 23.26
N ARG A 39 6.86 -9.09 24.47
CA ARG A 39 6.32 -10.01 25.49
C ARG A 39 5.29 -9.37 26.41
N GLU A 40 5.15 -8.05 26.34
CA GLU A 40 4.32 -7.25 27.22
C GLU A 40 3.13 -6.74 26.40
N ASP A 41 1.95 -6.71 27.00
CA ASP A 41 0.73 -6.14 26.43
C ASP A 41 0.86 -4.61 26.41
N ASP A 42 1.57 -4.10 25.40
CA ASP A 42 1.85 -2.69 25.18
C ASP A 42 1.60 -2.35 23.71
N VAL A 43 0.48 -1.65 23.47
CA VAL A 43 0.01 -1.28 22.14
C VAL A 43 1.06 -0.46 21.37
N GLU A 44 1.84 0.40 22.03
CA GLU A 44 2.90 1.16 21.36
C GLU A 44 3.98 0.21 20.82
N LYS A 45 4.39 -0.78 21.63
CA LYS A 45 5.36 -1.79 21.22
C LYS A 45 4.83 -2.71 20.12
N GLU A 46 3.53 -3.00 20.12
CA GLU A 46 2.88 -3.79 19.06
C GLU A 46 2.82 -3.02 17.73
N ILE A 47 2.50 -1.72 17.77
CA ILE A 47 2.54 -0.84 16.59
C ILE A 47 3.99 -0.72 16.06
N GLU A 48 4.96 -0.58 16.95
CA GLU A 48 6.39 -0.57 16.58
C GLU A 48 6.79 -1.90 15.93
N TRP A 49 6.37 -3.03 16.52
CA TRP A 49 6.62 -4.36 15.97
C TRP A 49 5.98 -4.55 14.58
N LEU A 50 4.77 -4.06 14.35
CA LEU A 50 4.15 -4.06 13.01
C LEU A 50 4.98 -3.24 12.02
N CYS A 51 5.41 -2.04 12.40
CA CYS A 51 6.24 -1.20 11.54
C CYS A 51 7.58 -1.86 11.20
N GLU A 52 8.23 -2.52 12.16
CA GLU A 52 9.48 -3.24 11.91
C GLU A 52 9.24 -4.47 11.02
N SER A 53 8.16 -5.21 11.26
CA SER A 53 7.76 -6.40 10.49
C SER A 53 7.51 -6.08 9.02
N PHE A 54 6.84 -4.96 8.73
CA PHE A 54 6.66 -4.47 7.35
C PHE A 54 7.90 -3.77 6.76
N GLY A 55 8.99 -3.66 7.54
CA GLY A 55 10.21 -2.99 7.12
C GLY A 55 10.11 -1.46 6.99
N PHE A 56 9.07 -0.86 7.55
CA PHE A 56 8.87 0.60 7.59
C PHE A 56 9.82 1.29 8.56
N ALA A 57 10.04 0.65 9.71
CA ALA A 57 10.93 1.10 10.75
C ALA A 57 12.23 0.27 10.77
N ASN A 58 13.27 0.86 11.32
CA ASN A 58 14.48 0.16 11.72
C ASN A 58 14.86 0.61 13.13
N LYS A 59 15.57 -0.25 13.86
CA LYS A 59 16.03 0.01 15.24
C LYS A 59 16.96 1.23 15.37
N ARG A 60 17.39 1.84 14.27
CA ARG A 60 18.26 3.03 14.25
C ARG A 60 17.45 4.33 14.10
N ASP A 61 16.15 4.27 13.80
CA ASP A 61 15.27 5.43 13.72
C ASP A 61 14.95 5.94 15.13
N ARG A 62 15.85 6.77 15.67
CA ARG A 62 15.71 7.36 17.02
C ARG A 62 14.45 8.22 17.17
N ASN A 63 13.90 8.71 16.06
CA ASN A 63 12.73 9.58 16.07
C ASN A 63 11.41 8.81 15.91
N LYS A 64 11.49 7.48 15.72
CA LYS A 64 10.35 6.59 15.42
C LYS A 64 9.41 7.20 14.38
N THR A 65 9.97 7.79 13.32
CA THR A 65 9.23 8.63 12.38
C THR A 65 8.14 7.84 11.67
N ALA A 66 8.48 6.62 11.22
CA ALA A 66 7.51 5.71 10.61
C ALA A 66 6.36 5.38 11.57
N MET A 67 6.68 5.00 12.81
CA MET A 67 5.67 4.67 13.81
C MET A 67 4.72 5.84 14.09
N ARG A 68 5.26 7.05 14.30
CA ARG A 68 4.46 8.25 14.60
C ARG A 68 3.55 8.65 13.45
N ILE A 69 4.01 8.47 12.21
CA ILE A 69 3.16 8.65 11.02
C ILE A 69 2.06 7.59 11.01
N PHE A 70 2.41 6.34 11.27
CA PHE A 70 1.45 5.24 11.28
C PHE A 70 0.37 5.45 12.35
N GLU A 71 0.73 5.84 13.58
CA GLU A 71 -0.23 6.20 14.64
C GLU A 71 -1.22 7.29 14.20
N VAL A 72 -0.75 8.31 13.49
CA VAL A 72 -1.61 9.36 12.93
C VAL A 72 -2.60 8.78 11.91
N MET A 73 -2.16 7.84 11.06
CA MET A 73 -3.04 7.15 10.11
C MET A 73 -4.07 6.28 10.83
N LEU A 74 -3.68 5.56 11.89
CA LEU A 74 -4.60 4.74 12.68
C LEU A 74 -5.68 5.58 13.36
N ALA A 75 -5.28 6.72 13.93
CA ALA A 75 -6.22 7.66 14.55
C ALA A 75 -7.20 8.27 13.53
N ALA A 76 -6.77 8.45 12.28
CA ALA A 76 -7.64 8.93 11.20
C ALA A 76 -8.58 7.84 10.67
N ALA A 77 -8.10 6.60 10.55
CA ALA A 77 -8.92 5.45 10.15
C ALA A 77 -10.07 5.19 11.13
N HIS A 78 -9.83 5.34 12.44
CA HIS A 78 -10.88 5.24 13.45
C HIS A 78 -12.03 6.24 13.24
N ARG A 79 -11.78 7.33 12.50
CA ARG A 79 -12.75 8.39 12.21
C ARG A 79 -13.17 8.43 10.73
N ASP A 80 -12.79 7.42 9.95
CA ASP A 80 -13.07 7.32 8.51
C ASP A 80 -12.60 8.57 7.74
N MET A 81 -11.38 9.04 8.06
CA MET A 81 -10.80 10.25 7.47
C MET A 81 -9.53 9.96 6.67
N ALA A 82 -9.49 10.48 5.45
CA ALA A 82 -8.25 10.63 4.69
C ALA A 82 -7.42 11.82 5.22
N LEU A 83 -6.09 11.73 5.09
CA LEU A 83 -5.16 12.78 5.49
C LEU A 83 -4.27 13.23 4.33
N SER A 84 -4.12 14.52 4.12
CA SER A 84 -3.11 15.04 3.20
C SER A 84 -1.69 14.89 3.77
N SER A 85 -0.67 14.96 2.91
CA SER A 85 0.72 14.98 3.35
C SER A 85 1.05 16.16 4.28
N GLU A 86 0.34 17.28 4.11
CA GLU A 86 0.44 18.49 4.91
C GLU A 86 -0.16 18.27 6.30
N ASP A 87 -1.32 17.61 6.40
CA ASP A 87 -1.96 17.28 7.67
C ASP A 87 -1.07 16.38 8.53
N ILE A 88 -0.51 15.33 7.91
CA ILE A 88 0.40 14.40 8.58
C ILE A 88 1.67 15.13 9.00
N ALA A 89 2.26 15.95 8.13
CA ALA A 89 3.48 16.71 8.43
C ALA A 89 3.28 17.66 9.61
N GLY A 90 2.13 18.34 9.67
CA GLY A 90 1.76 19.22 10.78
C GLY A 90 1.59 18.47 12.10
N LYS A 91 0.90 17.31 12.07
CA LYS A 91 0.67 16.47 13.27
C LYS A 91 1.98 15.87 13.81
N VAL A 92 2.85 15.37 12.94
CA VAL A 92 4.11 14.72 13.32
C VAL A 92 5.27 15.74 13.45
N LYS A 93 5.08 16.99 13.05
CA LYS A 93 6.09 18.07 13.07
C LYS A 93 7.38 17.70 12.34
N ILE A 94 7.24 17.19 11.12
CA ILE A 94 8.36 16.83 10.22
C ILE A 94 8.17 17.47 8.85
N ALA A 95 9.20 17.42 8.01
CA ALA A 95 9.09 17.91 6.64
C ALA A 95 8.07 17.08 5.83
N ARG A 96 7.25 17.77 5.03
CA ARG A 96 6.29 17.13 4.12
C ARG A 96 6.95 16.13 3.17
N SER A 97 8.16 16.42 2.69
CA SER A 97 8.93 15.51 1.84
C SER A 97 9.24 14.17 2.54
N THR A 98 9.53 14.20 3.85
CA THR A 98 9.72 13.01 4.67
C THR A 98 8.41 12.21 4.78
N VAL A 99 7.28 12.88 4.99
CA VAL A 99 5.96 12.22 4.99
C VAL A 99 5.71 11.50 3.67
N ILE A 100 5.88 12.19 2.54
CA ILE A 100 5.65 11.61 1.20
C ILE A 100 6.51 10.36 1.00
N HIS A 101 7.76 10.37 1.44
CA HIS A 101 8.64 9.19 1.39
C HIS A 101 8.09 7.99 2.17
N HIS A 102 7.50 8.22 3.35
CA HIS A 102 6.85 7.15 4.11
C HIS A 102 5.53 6.71 3.48
N MET A 103 4.71 7.64 2.98
CA MET A 103 3.46 7.32 2.27
C MET A 103 3.72 6.46 1.03
N ASP A 104 4.77 6.76 0.25
CA ASP A 104 5.16 5.93 -0.90
C ASP A 104 5.46 4.49 -0.48
N LYS A 105 6.18 4.28 0.64
CA LYS A 105 6.44 2.94 1.16
C LYS A 105 5.17 2.23 1.62
N TYR A 106 4.28 2.92 2.33
CA TYR A 106 3.04 2.34 2.84
C TYR A 106 2.06 2.02 1.71
N GLN A 107 2.03 2.86 0.68
CA GLN A 107 1.18 2.64 -0.49
C GLN A 107 1.72 1.47 -1.32
N LYS A 108 3.04 1.38 -1.52
CA LYS A 108 3.68 0.25 -2.21
C LYS A 108 3.48 -1.08 -1.49
N SER A 109 3.44 -1.08 -0.16
CA SER A 109 3.14 -2.30 0.60
C SER A 109 1.66 -2.68 0.55
N GLY A 110 0.78 -1.78 0.13
CA GLY A 110 -0.67 -1.98 0.15
C GLY A 110 -1.32 -1.73 1.51
N LEU A 111 -0.61 -1.08 2.44
CA LEU A 111 -1.14 -0.70 3.76
C LEU A 111 -2.14 0.46 3.64
N ILE A 112 -1.81 1.43 2.80
CA ILE A 112 -2.62 2.62 2.57
C ILE A 112 -2.99 2.73 1.09
N VAL A 113 -4.04 3.48 0.83
CA VAL A 113 -4.41 3.92 -0.51
C VAL A 113 -4.36 5.45 -0.57
N LYS A 114 -4.20 5.96 -1.80
CA LYS A 114 -4.30 7.39 -2.08
C LYS A 114 -5.62 7.65 -2.79
N THR A 115 -6.46 8.47 -2.18
CA THR A 115 -7.72 8.97 -2.72
C THR A 115 -7.55 10.43 -3.15
N ASP A 116 -8.60 11.02 -3.71
CA ASP A 116 -8.64 12.45 -4.01
C ASP A 116 -8.59 13.32 -2.73
N GLU A 117 -9.06 12.78 -1.61
CA GLU A 117 -9.10 13.45 -0.30
C GLU A 117 -7.78 13.32 0.48
N GLY A 118 -6.94 12.35 0.15
CA GLY A 118 -5.62 12.18 0.77
C GLY A 118 -5.17 10.73 0.84
N TYR A 119 -4.53 10.37 1.95
CA TYR A 119 -4.10 9.03 2.28
C TYR A 119 -4.99 8.45 3.37
N GLU A 120 -5.38 7.19 3.22
CA GLU A 120 -6.17 6.45 4.21
C GLU A 120 -5.69 5.00 4.30
N LEU A 121 -5.99 4.31 5.40
CA LEU A 121 -5.80 2.86 5.45
C LEU A 121 -6.60 2.21 4.33
N ARG A 122 -6.04 1.16 3.74
CA ARG A 122 -6.70 0.47 2.63
C ARG A 122 -8.05 -0.13 3.02
N MET A 123 -8.17 -0.59 4.26
CA MET A 123 -9.41 -1.07 4.86
C MET A 123 -9.71 -0.27 6.14
N ARG A 124 -10.88 -0.52 6.75
CA ARG A 124 -11.36 0.24 7.91
C ARG A 124 -10.50 0.09 9.16
N ASN A 125 -9.79 -1.02 9.29
CA ASN A 125 -8.91 -1.31 10.41
C ASN A 125 -7.65 -2.05 9.94
N ILE A 126 -6.68 -2.23 10.85
CA ILE A 126 -5.39 -2.85 10.54
C ILE A 126 -5.54 -4.34 10.21
N GLU A 127 -6.39 -5.06 10.96
CA GLU A 127 -6.62 -6.50 10.76
C GLU A 127 -7.13 -6.77 9.35
N ASP A 128 -8.23 -6.11 8.93
CA ASP A 128 -8.78 -6.20 7.58
C ASP A 128 -7.75 -5.79 6.51
N THR A 129 -6.93 -4.77 6.81
CA THR A 129 -5.88 -4.31 5.89
C THR A 129 -4.82 -5.39 5.68
N ILE A 130 -4.39 -6.05 6.77
CA ILE A 130 -3.43 -7.16 6.73
C ILE A 130 -4.03 -8.36 6.00
N GLU A 131 -5.30 -8.67 6.23
CA GLU A 131 -6.01 -9.75 5.53
C GLU A 131 -6.03 -9.50 4.01
N GLU A 132 -6.34 -8.29 3.56
CA GLU A 132 -6.29 -7.99 2.12
C GLU A 132 -4.85 -8.04 1.56
N MET A 133 -3.86 -7.57 2.33
CA MET A 133 -2.45 -7.70 1.94
C MET A 133 -2.03 -9.17 1.80
N GLU A 134 -2.50 -10.05 2.68
CA GLU A 134 -2.30 -11.50 2.59
C GLU A 134 -2.93 -12.08 1.32
N GLN A 135 -4.19 -11.74 1.05
CA GLN A 135 -4.89 -12.21 -0.16
C GLN A 135 -4.17 -11.76 -1.44
N ASP A 136 -3.65 -10.53 -1.48
CA ASP A 136 -2.82 -10.05 -2.60
C ASP A 136 -1.54 -10.86 -2.79
N MET A 137 -0.85 -11.17 -1.69
CA MET A 137 0.35 -12.00 -1.72
C MET A 137 0.03 -13.41 -2.23
N LEU A 138 -1.04 -14.03 -1.75
CA LEU A 138 -1.49 -15.35 -2.20
C LEU A 138 -1.83 -15.36 -3.69
N ARG A 139 -2.58 -14.36 -4.17
CA ARG A 139 -2.89 -14.18 -5.61
C ARG A 139 -1.61 -14.08 -6.44
N MET A 140 -0.60 -13.36 -5.96
CA MET A 140 0.69 -13.21 -6.64
C MET A 140 1.48 -14.53 -6.67
N ILE A 141 1.58 -15.22 -5.53
CA ILE A 141 2.28 -16.50 -5.43
C ILE A 141 1.64 -17.56 -6.34
N GLN A 142 0.31 -17.63 -6.38
CA GLN A 142 -0.40 -18.55 -7.28
C GLN A 142 -0.06 -18.28 -8.75
N ARG A 143 0.01 -16.99 -9.15
CA ARG A 143 0.43 -16.61 -10.50
C ARG A 143 1.88 -17.01 -10.79
N MET A 144 2.79 -16.78 -9.85
CA MET A 144 4.19 -17.19 -9.97
C MET A 144 4.33 -18.71 -10.11
N ARG A 145 3.58 -19.49 -9.31
CA ARG A 145 3.57 -20.95 -9.39
C ARG A 145 3.08 -21.48 -10.73
N ARG A 146 2.05 -20.85 -11.31
CA ARG A 146 1.56 -21.23 -12.63
C ARG A 146 2.64 -21.02 -13.70
N ILE A 147 3.31 -19.86 -13.69
CA ILE A 147 4.41 -19.56 -14.62
C ILE A 147 5.59 -20.52 -14.40
N ALA A 148 5.93 -20.82 -13.14
CA ALA A 148 6.98 -21.80 -12.84
C ALA A 148 6.64 -23.19 -13.38
N LYS A 149 5.38 -23.63 -13.26
CA LYS A 149 4.92 -24.90 -13.83
C LYS A 149 5.06 -24.94 -15.36
N GLU A 150 4.71 -23.85 -16.04
CA GLU A 150 4.88 -23.72 -17.50
C GLU A 150 6.37 -23.82 -17.88
N ILE A 151 7.25 -23.18 -17.11
CA ILE A 151 8.72 -23.26 -17.30
C ILE A 151 9.22 -24.69 -17.09
N ASP A 152 8.82 -25.35 -16.00
CA ASP A 152 9.26 -26.72 -15.68
C ASP A 152 8.81 -27.70 -16.79
N GLU A 153 7.58 -27.55 -17.30
CA GLU A 153 7.06 -28.33 -18.43
C GLU A 153 7.87 -28.12 -19.72
N GLU A 154 8.21 -26.86 -20.07
CA GLU A 154 9.01 -26.54 -21.24
C GLU A 154 10.47 -27.01 -21.14
N MET A 155 11.00 -27.05 -19.91
CA MET A 155 12.39 -27.46 -19.62
C MET A 155 12.54 -28.95 -19.31
N GLY A 156 11.44 -29.67 -19.08
CA GLY A 156 11.44 -31.09 -18.69
C GLY A 156 11.95 -31.34 -17.28
N LEU A 157 11.66 -30.44 -16.34
CA LEU A 157 12.00 -30.55 -14.90
C LEU A 157 10.90 -31.22 -14.08
#